data_AF-A0A0P7XBB1-F1
#
_entry.id   AF-A0A0P7XBB1-F1
#
_cell.length_a   1.000
_cell.length_b   1.000
_cell.length_c   1.000
_cell.angle_alpha   90.00
_cell.angle_beta   90.00
_cell.angle_gamma   90.00
#
_symmetry.space_group_name_H-M   'P 1'
#
loop_
_entity.id
_entity.type
_entity.pdbx_description
1 polymer ?
#
loop_
_entity_poly.entity_id
_entity_poly.type
_entity_poly.pdbx_seq_one_letter_code
_entity_poly.pdbx_strand_id
1 'polypeptide(L)'
;MLKTHLNKAALKQALTCIQPLANGTVTGLAIKTALEKVFTEYSGACQFPANIGKVAISVTDGRPQEQVEQMSAMARAEGVEIYAVGVDRTDMQTLRLMASNPVKNPVFYVEPYGLIEKLAPKFRYPIHDGVK
;
A
#
# COMPACT_ATOMS: atom_id res chain seq x y z
N MET A 1 1.19 13.96 4.11
CA MET A 1 -0.12 13.54 4.65
C MET A 1 -1.13 13.46 3.50
N LEU A 2 -2.28 12.79 3.69
CA LEU A 2 -3.29 12.61 2.64
C LEU A 2 -3.86 13.95 2.13
N LYS A 3 -3.95 14.96 3.02
CA LYS A 3 -4.39 16.32 2.67
C LYS A 3 -3.31 17.25 2.09
N THR A 4 -2.07 16.79 1.90
CA THR A 4 -0.94 17.67 1.51
C THR A 4 -0.95 18.04 0.01
N HIS A 5 -1.35 17.11 -0.86
CA HIS A 5 -1.36 17.34 -2.31
C HIS A 5 -2.74 17.01 -2.88
N LEU A 6 -3.54 18.05 -3.16
CA LEU A 6 -4.94 17.89 -3.58
C LEU A 6 -5.13 17.75 -5.09
N ASN A 7 -4.05 17.84 -5.87
CA ASN A 7 -4.09 17.71 -7.33
C ASN A 7 -2.94 16.87 -7.87
N LYS A 8 -3.15 16.33 -9.07
CA LYS A 8 -2.23 15.41 -9.75
C LYS A 8 -0.85 16.01 -10.00
N ALA A 9 -0.76 17.30 -10.32
CA ALA A 9 0.52 17.95 -10.62
C ALA A 9 1.38 18.07 -9.36
N ALA A 10 0.80 18.56 -8.27
CA ALA A 10 1.47 18.68 -6.97
C ALA A 10 1.92 17.30 -6.44
N LEU A 11 1.08 16.27 -6.57
CA LEU A 11 1.43 14.91 -6.17
C LEU A 11 2.62 14.37 -6.98
N LYS A 12 2.61 14.54 -8.31
CA LYS A 12 3.73 14.13 -9.18
C LYS A 12 5.03 14.80 -8.81
N GLN A 13 5.00 16.11 -8.52
CA GLN A 13 6.19 16.85 -8.10
C GLN A 13 6.71 16.36 -6.74
N ALA A 14 5.82 16.04 -5.80
CA ALA A 14 6.22 15.49 -4.52
C ALA A 14 6.93 14.13 -4.66
N LEU A 15 6.48 13.28 -5.59
CA LEU A 15 7.09 11.98 -5.86
C LEU A 15 8.54 12.10 -6.36
N THR A 16 8.88 13.16 -7.11
CA THR A 16 10.27 13.36 -7.59
C THR A 16 11.26 13.70 -6.49
N CYS A 17 10.76 14.08 -5.29
CA CYS A 17 11.58 14.45 -4.15
C CYS A 17 11.79 13.30 -3.15
N ILE A 18 11.20 12.11 -3.39
CA ILE A 18 11.36 10.96 -2.50
C ILE A 18 12.80 10.44 -2.61
N GLN A 19 13.49 10.36 -1.47
CA GLN A 19 14.81 9.76 -1.37
C GLN A 19 14.71 8.34 -0.79
N PRO A 20 15.36 7.33 -1.40
CA PRO A 20 15.42 5.99 -0.83
C PRO A 20 16.07 6.01 0.56
N LEU A 21 15.46 5.29 1.50
CA LEU A 21 16.05 5.05 2.82
C LEU A 21 16.97 3.84 2.71
N ALA A 22 18.27 4.01 2.94
CA ALA A 22 19.28 2.96 2.76
C ALA A 22 19.38 1.99 3.96
N ASN A 23 18.25 1.60 4.55
CA ASN A 23 18.18 0.86 5.81
C ASN A 23 17.55 -0.54 5.70
N GLY A 24 17.45 -1.11 4.49
CA GLY A 24 16.86 -2.42 4.25
C GLY A 24 15.32 -2.39 4.12
N THR A 25 14.69 -3.56 4.18
CA THR A 25 13.25 -3.73 3.92
C THR A 25 12.50 -3.98 5.23
N VAL A 26 12.00 -2.91 5.85
CA VAL A 26 11.30 -2.92 7.15
C VAL A 26 9.80 -2.66 6.96
N THR A 27 9.13 -3.62 6.32
CA THR A 27 7.75 -3.46 5.80
C THR A 27 6.68 -3.38 6.89
N GLY A 28 6.83 -4.11 7.99
CA GLY A 28 5.91 -4.07 9.13
C GLY A 28 5.88 -2.69 9.80
N LEU A 29 7.05 -2.08 10.03
CA LEU A 29 7.15 -0.72 10.55
C LEU A 29 6.57 0.30 9.57
N ALA A 30 6.74 0.10 8.26
CA ALA A 30 6.13 0.96 7.26
C ALA A 30 4.59 0.91 7.33
N ILE A 31 4.01 -0.29 7.45
CA ILE A 31 2.56 -0.48 7.64
C ILE A 31 2.09 0.19 8.93
N LYS A 32 2.77 -0.06 10.06
CA LYS A 32 2.46 0.57 11.34
C LYS A 32 2.49 2.09 11.24
N THR A 33 3.54 2.64 10.62
CA THR A 33 3.69 4.09 10.42
C THR A 33 2.56 4.66 9.56
N ALA A 34 2.14 3.92 8.52
CA ALA A 34 1.00 4.32 7.70
C ALA A 34 -0.30 4.40 8.51
N LEU A 35 -0.55 3.42 9.40
CA LEU A 35 -1.72 3.45 10.29
C LEU A 35 -1.68 4.63 11.26
N GLU A 36 -0.56 4.80 11.96
CA GLU A 36 -0.43 5.78 13.04
C GLU A 36 -0.32 7.22 12.53
N LYS A 37 0.17 7.43 11.31
CA LYS A 37 0.48 8.78 10.79
C LYS A 37 -0.28 9.15 9.53
N VAL A 38 -0.63 8.22 8.65
CA VAL A 38 -1.22 8.54 7.34
C VAL A 38 -2.73 8.34 7.35
N PHE A 39 -3.20 7.19 7.84
CA PHE A 39 -4.62 6.82 7.90
C PHE A 39 -5.37 7.42 9.10
N THR A 40 -4.89 8.56 9.59
CA THR A 40 -5.53 9.32 10.68
C THR A 40 -6.36 10.47 10.13
N GLU A 41 -7.41 10.84 10.86
CA GLU A 41 -8.26 11.99 10.54
C GLU A 41 -7.44 13.28 10.45
N TYR A 42 -6.52 13.46 11.39
CA TYR A 42 -5.58 14.59 11.40
C TYR A 42 -4.82 14.71 10.07
N SER A 43 -4.45 13.58 9.47
CA SER A 43 -3.73 13.52 8.21
C SER A 43 -4.62 13.60 6.97
N GLY A 44 -5.93 13.69 7.15
CA GLY A 44 -6.93 13.82 6.09
C GLY A 44 -7.55 12.50 5.65
N ALA A 45 -7.39 11.42 6.43
CA ALA A 45 -8.14 10.20 6.17
C ALA A 45 -9.62 10.45 6.46
N CYS A 46 -10.48 10.08 5.51
CA CYS A 46 -11.91 10.31 5.64
C CYS A 46 -12.52 9.28 6.61
N GLN A 47 -13.32 9.77 7.57
CA GLN A 47 -14.11 8.91 8.46
C GLN A 47 -15.60 8.86 8.08
N PHE A 48 -16.07 9.87 7.33
CA PHE A 48 -17.48 10.01 6.96
C PHE A 48 -17.65 10.47 5.50
N PRO A 49 -18.55 9.82 4.72
CA PRO A 49 -19.32 8.64 5.11
C PRO A 49 -18.42 7.41 5.33
N ALA A 50 -18.87 6.48 6.17
CA ALA A 50 -18.15 5.24 6.52
C ALA A 50 -17.81 4.33 5.32
N ASN A 51 -18.23 4.69 4.11
CA ASN A 51 -17.98 3.97 2.86
C ASN A 51 -16.70 4.39 2.12
N ILE A 52 -15.87 5.30 2.66
CA ILE A 52 -14.59 5.61 2.01
C ILE A 52 -13.53 4.59 2.43
N GLY A 53 -13.28 3.62 1.55
CA GLY A 53 -12.26 2.59 1.75
C GLY A 53 -10.86 3.18 1.89
N LYS A 54 -10.12 2.72 2.91
CA LYS A 54 -8.69 3.04 3.07
C LYS A 54 -7.90 1.99 2.30
N VAL A 55 -7.13 2.41 1.30
CA VAL A 55 -6.35 1.50 0.46
C VAL A 55 -4.87 1.75 0.63
N ALA A 56 -4.10 0.70 0.87
CA ALA A 56 -2.64 0.69 0.86
C ALA A 56 -2.13 -0.22 -0.26
N ILE A 57 -1.25 0.31 -1.11
CA ILE A 57 -0.51 -0.48 -2.11
C ILE A 57 0.93 -0.58 -1.63
N SER A 58 1.35 -1.76 -1.21
CA SER A 58 2.71 -2.03 -0.75
C SER A 58 3.54 -2.62 -1.88
N VAL A 59 4.58 -1.91 -2.32
CA VAL A 59 5.51 -2.37 -3.36
C VAL A 59 6.83 -2.71 -2.70
N THR A 60 7.33 -3.93 -2.90
CA THR A 60 8.59 -4.39 -2.31
C THR A 60 9.32 -5.37 -3.23
N ASP A 61 10.64 -5.30 -3.24
CA ASP A 61 11.55 -6.17 -3.99
C ASP A 61 12.41 -7.08 -3.11
N GLY A 62 12.23 -6.98 -1.79
CA GLY A 62 13.04 -7.66 -0.80
C GLY A 62 12.20 -8.51 0.14
N ARG A 63 12.87 -9.40 0.85
CA ARG A 63 12.28 -10.11 1.99
C ARG A 63 12.27 -9.17 3.20
N PRO A 64 11.13 -8.98 3.87
CA PRO A 64 11.09 -8.21 5.11
C PRO A 64 12.06 -8.79 6.14
N GLN A 65 12.75 -7.90 6.86
CA GLN A 65 13.66 -8.29 7.95
C GLN A 65 12.90 -8.60 9.26
N GLU A 66 11.59 -8.38 9.28
CA GLU A 66 10.71 -8.53 10.44
C GLU A 66 9.44 -9.32 10.09
N GLN A 67 8.67 -9.73 11.11
CA GLN A 67 7.36 -10.36 10.89
C GLN A 67 6.31 -9.34 10.47
N VAL A 68 5.84 -9.45 9.23
CA VAL A 68 4.90 -8.48 8.64
C VAL A 68 3.43 -8.79 8.92
N GLU A 69 3.12 -10.03 9.30
CA GLU A 69 1.74 -10.52 9.47
C GLU A 69 0.97 -9.75 10.54
N GLN A 70 1.57 -9.54 11.71
CA GLN A 70 0.91 -8.86 12.83
C GLN A 70 0.52 -7.42 12.46
N MET A 71 1.44 -6.65 11.87
CA MET A 71 1.17 -5.27 11.48
C MET A 71 0.14 -5.19 10.34
N SER A 72 0.17 -6.15 9.43
CA SER A 72 -0.82 -6.27 8.35
C SER A 72 -2.21 -6.62 8.90
N ALA A 73 -2.29 -7.51 9.90
CA ALA A 73 -3.54 -7.85 10.57
C ALA A 73 -4.15 -6.65 11.30
N MET A 74 -3.33 -5.86 12.00
CA MET A 74 -3.78 -4.61 12.63
C MET A 74 -4.32 -3.62 11.60
N ALA A 75 -3.63 -3.44 10.47
CA ALA A 75 -4.09 -2.57 9.39
C ALA A 75 -5.46 -2.99 8.84
N ARG A 76 -5.63 -4.30 8.62
CA ARG A 76 -6.90 -4.87 8.14
C ARG A 76 -8.03 -4.67 9.15
N ALA A 77 -7.76 -4.82 10.44
CA ALA A 77 -8.74 -4.57 11.50
C ALA A 77 -9.18 -3.09 11.55
N GLU A 78 -8.31 -2.15 11.18
CA GLU A 78 -8.60 -0.71 11.05
C GLU A 78 -9.29 -0.32 9.73
N GLY A 79 -9.71 -1.32 8.94
CA GLY A 79 -10.40 -1.14 7.66
C GLY A 79 -9.48 -0.76 6.50
N VAL A 80 -8.16 -1.02 6.60
CA VAL A 80 -7.23 -0.81 5.50
C VAL A 80 -7.17 -2.05 4.59
N GLU A 81 -7.50 -1.86 3.32
CA GLU A 81 -7.28 -2.84 2.26
C GLU A 81 -5.84 -2.76 1.76
N ILE A 82 -5.06 -3.82 1.96
CA ILE A 82 -3.67 -3.92 1.53
C ILE A 82 -3.61 -4.73 0.23
N TYR A 83 -3.08 -4.11 -0.81
CA TYR A 83 -2.64 -4.79 -2.02
C TYR A 83 -1.11 -4.91 -1.99
N ALA A 84 -0.58 -6.12 -2.13
CA ALA A 84 0.84 -6.38 -2.11
C ALA A 84 1.37 -6.55 -3.54
N VAL A 85 2.45 -5.85 -3.89
CA VAL A 85 3.15 -5.93 -5.16
C VAL A 85 4.58 -6.39 -4.89
N GLY A 86 4.87 -7.63 -5.25
CA GLY A 86 6.23 -8.13 -5.29
C GLY A 86 6.92 -7.74 -6.60
N VAL A 87 8.15 -7.27 -6.50
CA VAL A 87 9.03 -7.08 -7.64
C VAL A 87 10.25 -8.00 -7.53
N ASP A 88 10.66 -8.64 -8.63
CA ASP A 88 11.87 -9.47 -8.68
C ASP A 88 11.93 -10.51 -7.54
N ARG A 89 12.88 -10.45 -6.60
CA ARG A 89 13.17 -11.54 -5.63
C ARG A 89 12.29 -11.56 -4.38
N THR A 90 11.02 -11.20 -4.51
CA THR A 90 10.09 -11.19 -3.37
C THR A 90 9.48 -12.55 -3.08
N ASP A 91 9.32 -12.86 -1.79
CA ASP A 91 8.69 -14.10 -1.34
C ASP A 91 7.15 -14.02 -1.39
N MET A 92 6.53 -14.94 -2.13
CA MET A 92 5.08 -14.99 -2.31
C MET A 92 4.32 -15.25 -1.00
N GLN A 93 4.90 -15.99 -0.04
CA GLN A 93 4.24 -16.20 1.25
C GLN A 93 4.13 -14.89 2.02
N THR A 94 5.21 -14.12 2.07
CA THR A 94 5.24 -12.79 2.67
C THR A 94 4.19 -11.87 2.04
N LEU A 95 4.10 -11.82 0.70
CA LEU A 95 3.10 -11.00 0.01
C LEU A 95 1.67 -11.38 0.41
N ARG A 96 1.39 -12.68 0.56
CA ARG A 96 0.07 -13.18 1.00
C ARG A 96 -0.23 -12.84 2.46
N LEU A 97 0.77 -12.86 3.34
CA LEU A 97 0.59 -12.46 4.74
C LEU A 97 0.26 -10.96 4.88
N MET A 98 0.78 -10.14 3.96
CA MET A 98 0.49 -8.70 3.92
C MET A 98 -0.88 -8.38 3.33
N ALA A 99 -1.23 -9.01 2.22
CA ALA A 99 -2.42 -8.70 1.45
C ALA A 99 -3.72 -8.91 2.23
N SER A 100 -4.76 -8.14 1.90
CA SER A 100 -6.09 -8.28 2.51
C SER A 100 -6.91 -9.40 1.89
N ASN A 101 -7.67 -10.12 2.72
CA ASN A 101 -8.72 -11.04 2.31
C ASN A 101 -10.08 -10.50 2.83
N PRO A 102 -11.19 -10.63 2.09
CA PRO A 102 -11.40 -11.38 0.84
C PRO A 102 -11.21 -10.56 -0.46
N VAL A 103 -10.40 -9.48 -0.43
CA VAL A 103 -10.16 -8.62 -1.60
C VAL A 103 -9.76 -9.47 -2.82
N LYS A 104 -10.37 -9.23 -3.98
CA LYS A 104 -10.11 -10.02 -5.19
C LYS A 104 -8.72 -9.70 -5.75
N ASN A 105 -7.90 -10.74 -5.91
CA ASN A 105 -6.54 -10.64 -6.45
C ASN A 105 -5.68 -9.57 -5.75
N PRO A 106 -5.46 -9.69 -4.42
CA PRO A 106 -4.81 -8.64 -3.64
C PRO A 106 -3.27 -8.73 -3.69
N VAL A 107 -2.73 -9.75 -4.37
CA VAL A 107 -1.29 -9.95 -4.56
C VAL A 107 -0.97 -9.86 -6.05
N PHE A 108 0.00 -9.03 -6.37
CA PHE A 108 0.58 -8.90 -7.70
C PHE A 108 2.07 -9.18 -7.63
N TYR A 109 2.61 -9.65 -8.74
CA TYR A 109 4.03 -9.91 -8.89
C TYR A 109 4.48 -9.44 -10.28
N VAL A 110 5.69 -8.89 -10.36
CA VAL A 110 6.27 -8.43 -11.61
C VAL A 110 7.79 -8.60 -11.62
N GLU A 111 8.31 -9.08 -12.74
CA GLU A 111 9.75 -9.21 -12.97
C GLU A 111 10.01 -8.97 -14.47
N PRO A 112 10.96 -8.10 -14.87
CA PRO A 112 11.75 -7.17 -14.04
C PRO A 112 10.99 -5.88 -13.68
N TYR A 113 11.59 -5.01 -12.85
CA TYR A 113 11.02 -3.70 -12.44
C TYR A 113 10.44 -2.87 -13.59
N GLY A 114 11.07 -2.91 -14.78
CA GLY A 114 10.62 -2.18 -15.96
C GLY A 114 9.22 -2.56 -16.45
N LEU A 115 8.65 -3.67 -15.98
CA LEU A 115 7.30 -4.12 -16.33
C LEU A 115 6.22 -3.67 -15.33
N ILE A 116 6.58 -2.96 -14.26
CA ILE A 116 5.63 -2.57 -13.19
C ILE A 116 4.46 -1.72 -13.72
N GLU A 117 4.68 -0.95 -14.78
CA GLU A 117 3.62 -0.18 -15.46
C GLU A 117 2.47 -1.06 -15.99
N LYS A 118 2.73 -2.33 -16.30
CA LYS A 118 1.70 -3.29 -16.74
C LYS A 118 0.71 -3.64 -15.62
N LEU A 119 1.03 -3.33 -14.37
CA LEU A 119 0.11 -3.51 -13.24
C LEU A 119 -0.86 -2.34 -13.08
N ALA A 120 -0.56 -1.15 -13.61
CA ALA A 120 -1.39 0.03 -13.42
C ALA A 120 -2.88 -0.16 -13.83
N PRO A 121 -3.21 -0.84 -14.95
CA PRO A 121 -4.61 -1.12 -15.30
C PRO A 121 -5.32 -1.99 -14.27
N LYS A 122 -4.59 -2.86 -13.55
CA LYS A 122 -5.17 -3.77 -12.56
C LYS A 122 -5.64 -3.06 -11.29
N PHE A 123 -5.11 -1.87 -11.00
CA PHE A 123 -5.53 -1.05 -9.85
C PHE A 123 -6.65 -0.05 -10.20
N ARG A 124 -6.88 0.21 -11.50
CA ARG A 124 -7.96 1.12 -11.95
C ARG A 124 -9.37 0.57 -11.74
N TYR A 125 -9.56 -0.74 -11.71
CA TYR A 125 -10.89 -1.34 -11.56
C TYR A 125 -11.28 -1.65 -10.10
N PRO A 126 -10.42 -2.29 -9.27
CA PRO A 126 -10.79 -2.64 -7.90
C PRO A 126 -11.00 -1.43 -6.97
N ILE A 127 -10.23 -0.35 -7.17
CA ILE A 127 -10.27 0.83 -6.28
C ILE A 127 -11.52 1.69 -6.53
N HIS A 128 -12.18 1.54 -7.69
CA HIS A 128 -13.39 2.29 -8.02
C HIS A 128 -14.68 1.60 -7.54
N ASP A 129 -14.69 0.27 -7.40
CA ASP A 129 -15.90 -0.51 -7.05
C ASP A 129 -16.23 -0.54 -5.54
N GLY A 130 -15.34 -0.05 -4.69
CA GLY A 130 -15.59 0.15 -3.25
C GLY A 130 -16.52 1.33 -2.93
N VAL A 131 -16.93 2.09 -3.94
CA VAL A 131 -17.93 3.16 -3.84
C VAL A 131 -19.28 2.61 -4.32
N LYS A 132 -20.00 1.93 -3.43
CA LYS A 132 -21.45 1.76 -3.54
C LYS A 132 -22.13 2.42 -2.34
#